data_AF-A0A960YXU0-F1
#
_entry.id   AF-A0A960YXU0-F1
#
_cell.length_a   1.000
_cell.length_b   1.000
_cell.length_c   1.000
_cell.angle_alpha   90.00
_cell.angle_beta   90.00
_cell.angle_gamma   90.00
#
_symmetry.space_group_name_H-M   'P 1'
#
loop_
_entity.id
_entity.type
_entity.pdbx_description
1 polymer ?
#
loop_
_entity_poly.entity_id
_entity_poly.type
_entity_poly.pdbx_seq_one_letter_code
_entity_poly.pdbx_strand_id
1 'polypeptide(L)'
;MLKKDSFILFLSAITLIFLIFLYFFISNQKIGTDSDPVGKIIYRHKIAQRKDYSGFLWENLDQEDIVFNKDSIRTDEFAEAIIEIKSGSKIELDPMSMVVLNISDNKIDIILSRGSIHISNVSNSLPINILTEQIRLNRIEGSTRVRFLGETLSMKSEKEVSVKYKDKQGKKLLPGWEYK
;
A
#
# COMPACT_ATOMS: atom_id res chain seq x y z
N MET A 1 -18.76 33.14 -46.67
CA MET A 1 -18.99 32.29 -45.48
C MET A 1 -17.93 31.20 -45.30
N LEU A 2 -17.50 30.50 -46.36
CA LEU A 2 -16.54 29.36 -46.29
C LEU A 2 -15.25 29.56 -45.47
N LYS A 3 -14.60 30.75 -45.48
CA LYS A 3 -13.33 30.95 -44.74
C LYS A 3 -13.49 30.88 -43.22
N LYS A 4 -14.65 31.28 -42.69
CA LYS A 4 -14.92 31.28 -41.24
C LYS A 4 -15.20 29.85 -40.76
N ASP A 5 -15.92 29.08 -41.56
CA ASP A 5 -16.25 27.69 -41.27
C ASP A 5 -14.99 26.80 -41.32
N SER A 6 -14.11 27.01 -42.31
CA SER A 6 -12.80 26.34 -42.37
C SER A 6 -11.89 26.70 -41.20
N PHE A 7 -11.94 27.95 -40.71
CA PHE A 7 -11.16 28.38 -39.55
C PHE A 7 -11.66 27.74 -38.25
N ILE A 8 -12.99 27.65 -38.07
CA ILE A 8 -13.60 26.98 -36.92
C ILE A 8 -13.25 25.49 -36.91
N LEU A 9 -13.32 24.82 -38.07
CA LEU A 9 -12.94 23.41 -38.20
C LEU A 9 -11.47 23.19 -37.84
N PHE A 10 -10.58 24.06 -38.32
CA PHE A 10 -9.15 23.99 -38.00
C PHE A 10 -8.87 24.15 -36.50
N LEU A 11 -9.51 25.13 -35.86
CA LEU A 11 -9.34 25.35 -34.42
C LEU A 11 -9.87 24.15 -33.60
N SER A 12 -11.01 23.59 -34.01
CA SER A 12 -11.58 22.40 -33.35
C SER A 12 -10.69 21.17 -33.47
N ALA A 13 -10.03 20.97 -34.63
CA ALA A 13 -9.10 19.88 -34.85
C ALA A 13 -7.85 20.03 -33.97
N ILE A 14 -7.31 21.25 -33.82
CA ILE A 14 -6.19 21.52 -32.91
C ILE A 14 -6.58 21.21 -31.46
N THR A 15 -7.75 21.64 -31.01
CA THR A 15 -8.23 21.35 -29.65
C THR A 15 -8.36 19.84 -29.43
N LEU A 16 -8.89 19.10 -30.40
CA LEU A 16 -9.00 17.64 -30.31
C LEU A 16 -7.63 16.95 -30.23
N ILE A 17 -6.68 17.38 -31.07
CA ILE A 17 -5.31 16.85 -31.06
C ILE A 17 -4.64 17.16 -29.71
N PHE A 18 -4.82 18.37 -29.17
CA PHE A 18 -4.29 18.75 -27.87
C PHE A 18 -4.88 17.91 -26.73
N LEU A 19 -6.20 17.64 -26.76
CA LEU A 19 -6.85 16.76 -25.77
C LEU A 19 -6.34 15.32 -25.85
N ILE A 20 -6.16 14.78 -27.07
CA ILE A 20 -5.59 13.43 -27.27
C ILE A 20 -4.14 13.41 -26.76
N PHE A 21 -3.33 14.40 -27.10
CA PHE A 21 -1.96 14.52 -26.61
C PHE A 21 -1.90 14.60 -25.10
N LEU A 22 -2.76 15.42 -24.47
CA LEU A 22 -2.85 15.55 -23.02
C LEU A 22 -3.28 14.23 -22.36
N TYR A 23 -4.27 13.54 -22.95
CA TYR A 23 -4.69 12.22 -22.48
C TYR A 23 -3.55 11.21 -22.51
N PHE A 24 -2.81 11.15 -23.62
CA PHE A 24 -1.62 10.28 -23.71
C PHE A 24 -0.51 10.73 -22.77
N PHE A 25 -0.26 12.03 -22.61
CA PHE A 25 0.77 12.53 -21.70
C PHE A 25 0.46 12.17 -20.24
N ILE A 26 -0.80 12.32 -19.81
CA ILE A 26 -1.24 11.92 -18.47
C ILE A 26 -1.22 10.39 -18.32
N SER A 27 -1.69 9.65 -19.32
CA SER A 27 -1.75 8.17 -19.26
C SER A 27 -0.36 7.51 -19.34
N ASN A 28 0.59 8.14 -20.04
CA ASN A 28 1.96 7.63 -20.21
C ASN A 28 2.92 8.17 -19.14
N GLN A 29 2.49 9.09 -18.29
CA GLN A 29 3.21 9.38 -17.06
C GLN A 29 3.08 8.16 -16.15
N LYS A 30 3.96 7.18 -16.36
CA LYS A 30 4.34 6.21 -15.33
C LYS A 30 5.08 7.00 -14.25
N ILE A 31 4.33 7.63 -13.35
CA ILE A 31 4.88 8.41 -12.23
C ILE A 31 5.43 7.41 -11.20
N GLY A 32 6.62 6.87 -11.45
CA GLY A 32 7.22 5.91 -10.51
C GLY A 32 8.51 5.22 -10.93
N THR A 33 9.25 5.72 -11.93
CA THR A 33 10.39 5.00 -12.53
C THR A 33 11.62 4.82 -11.63
N ASP A 34 11.68 5.46 -10.46
CA ASP A 34 12.81 5.32 -9.50
C ASP A 34 12.45 4.49 -8.25
N SER A 35 11.28 3.85 -8.22
CA SER A 35 10.87 3.02 -7.09
C SER A 35 11.25 1.56 -7.33
N ASP A 36 11.98 0.96 -6.39
CA ASP A 36 12.38 -0.44 -6.50
C ASP A 36 11.14 -1.35 -6.44
N PRO A 37 10.99 -2.34 -7.34
CA PRO A 37 9.93 -3.33 -7.22
C PRO A 37 10.17 -4.16 -5.96
N VAL A 38 9.18 -4.31 -5.09
CA VAL A 38 9.31 -5.01 -3.80
C VAL A 38 8.46 -6.26 -3.69
N GLY A 39 7.45 -6.40 -4.55
CA GLY A 39 6.56 -7.55 -4.54
C GLY A 39 5.58 -7.54 -5.71
N LYS A 40 4.56 -8.38 -5.62
CA LYS A 40 3.48 -8.46 -6.59
C LYS A 40 2.16 -8.89 -5.93
N ILE A 41 1.05 -8.59 -6.58
CA ILE A 41 -0.27 -9.08 -6.18
C ILE A 41 -0.45 -10.52 -6.65
N ILE A 42 -0.60 -11.46 -5.72
CA ILE A 42 -0.82 -12.88 -6.07
C ILE A 42 -2.29 -13.29 -5.98
N TYR A 43 -3.11 -12.49 -5.31
CA TYR A 43 -4.55 -12.69 -5.23
C TYR A 43 -5.25 -11.36 -4.96
N ARG A 44 -6.45 -11.20 -5.51
CA ARG A 44 -7.40 -10.16 -5.10
C ARG A 44 -8.82 -10.66 -5.18
N HIS A 45 -9.67 -10.13 -4.32
CA HIS A 45 -11.12 -10.21 -4.42
C HIS A 45 -11.68 -8.79 -4.48
N LYS A 46 -12.48 -8.49 -5.51
CA LYS A 46 -13.04 -7.16 -5.79
C LYS A 46 -11.95 -6.07 -5.93
N ILE A 47 -12.17 -4.90 -5.34
CA ILE A 47 -11.41 -3.68 -5.61
C ILE A 47 -10.24 -3.59 -4.64
N ALA A 48 -9.05 -3.85 -5.15
CA ALA A 48 -7.77 -3.47 -4.55
C ALA A 48 -7.17 -2.33 -5.38
N GLN A 49 -6.58 -1.34 -4.71
CA GLN A 49 -6.01 -0.18 -5.39
C GLN A 49 -4.63 0.16 -4.86
N ARG A 50 -3.78 0.65 -5.77
CA ARG A 50 -2.45 1.18 -5.48
C ARG A 50 -2.45 2.68 -5.71
N LYS A 51 -1.72 3.41 -4.89
CA LYS A 51 -1.30 4.78 -5.17
C LYS A 51 0.21 4.84 -5.03
N ASP A 52 0.86 5.23 -6.11
CA ASP A 52 2.31 5.37 -6.19
C ASP A 52 2.79 6.43 -5.20
N TYR A 53 4.02 6.27 -4.69
CA TYR A 53 4.57 7.14 -3.65
C TYR A 53 4.53 8.64 -3.99
N SER A 54 4.88 9.01 -5.22
CA SER A 54 4.86 10.40 -5.72
C SER A 54 3.54 10.74 -6.45
N GLY A 55 2.66 9.76 -6.63
CA GLY A 55 1.39 9.90 -7.33
C GLY A 55 0.26 10.37 -6.41
N PHE A 56 -0.77 10.93 -7.04
CA PHE A 56 -2.01 11.32 -6.35
C PHE A 56 -3.20 10.42 -6.71
N LEU A 57 -3.09 9.64 -7.79
CA LEU A 57 -4.18 8.83 -8.32
C LEU A 57 -4.14 7.42 -7.72
N TRP A 58 -5.33 6.89 -7.44
CA TRP A 58 -5.50 5.49 -7.11
C TRP A 58 -5.77 4.72 -8.40
N GLU A 59 -4.99 3.67 -8.62
CA GLU A 59 -5.09 2.75 -9.73
C GLU A 59 -5.62 1.41 -9.23
N ASN A 60 -6.48 0.76 -10.00
CA ASN A 60 -6.92 -0.59 -9.66
C ASN A 60 -5.76 -1.57 -9.87
N LEU A 61 -5.56 -2.45 -8.90
CA LEU A 61 -4.59 -3.53 -8.97
C LEU A 61 -5.24 -4.79 -9.52
N ASP A 62 -4.61 -5.40 -10.51
CA ASP A 62 -4.90 -6.73 -11.03
C ASP A 62 -3.91 -7.78 -10.46
N GLN A 63 -4.14 -9.06 -10.75
CA GLN A 63 -3.21 -10.12 -10.36
C GLN A 63 -1.93 -10.03 -11.20
N GLU A 64 -0.79 -10.35 -10.58
CA GLU A 64 0.57 -10.19 -11.12
C GLU A 64 1.05 -8.73 -11.27
N ASP A 65 0.24 -7.75 -10.89
CA ASP A 65 0.68 -6.36 -10.82
C ASP A 65 1.83 -6.21 -9.82
N ILE A 66 2.86 -5.48 -10.26
CA ILE A 66 4.06 -5.20 -9.46
C ILE A 66 3.72 -4.17 -8.39
N VAL A 67 4.23 -4.39 -7.19
CA VAL A 67 4.18 -3.42 -6.10
C VAL A 67 5.58 -2.84 -5.92
N PHE A 68 5.67 -1.51 -5.82
CA PHE A 68 6.92 -0.79 -5.64
C PHE A 68 7.06 -0.28 -4.21
N ASN A 69 8.30 0.06 -3.87
CA ASN A 69 8.62 0.58 -2.55
C ASN A 69 7.90 1.90 -2.29
N LYS A 70 7.34 2.04 -1.09
CA LYS A 70 6.55 3.17 -0.58
C LYS A 70 5.17 3.37 -1.22
N ASP A 71 4.72 2.41 -2.02
CA ASP A 71 3.35 2.44 -2.54
C ASP A 71 2.34 2.27 -1.41
N SER A 72 1.23 3.00 -1.53
CA SER A 72 0.06 2.81 -0.70
C SER A 72 -0.87 1.81 -1.37
N ILE A 73 -1.27 0.76 -0.66
CA ILE A 73 -2.21 -0.24 -1.16
C ILE A 73 -3.41 -0.27 -0.24
N ARG A 74 -4.61 -0.28 -0.82
CA ARG A 74 -5.86 -0.37 -0.07
C ARG A 74 -6.85 -1.35 -0.68
N THR A 75 -7.69 -1.91 0.17
CA THR A 75 -8.86 -2.71 -0.19
C THR A 75 -10.13 -1.93 0.13
N ASP A 76 -11.14 -2.06 -0.73
CA ASP A 76 -12.44 -1.45 -0.51
C ASP A 76 -13.34 -2.29 0.43
N GLU A 77 -14.60 -1.88 0.59
CA GLU A 77 -15.61 -2.66 1.31
C GLU A 77 -15.77 -4.05 0.67
N PHE A 78 -15.75 -5.09 1.50
CA PHE A 78 -15.81 -6.50 1.08
C PHE A 78 -14.72 -6.95 0.10
N ALA A 79 -13.60 -6.23 0.00
CA ALA A 79 -12.49 -6.56 -0.87
C ALA A 79 -11.29 -7.12 -0.09
N GLU A 80 -10.50 -7.97 -0.73
CA GLU A 80 -9.32 -8.61 -0.13
C GLU A 80 -8.17 -8.60 -1.14
N ALA A 81 -6.93 -8.60 -0.66
CA ALA A 81 -5.76 -8.71 -1.52
C ALA A 81 -4.62 -9.43 -0.81
N ILE A 82 -3.80 -10.18 -1.56
CA ILE A 82 -2.57 -10.78 -1.04
C ILE A 82 -1.39 -10.26 -1.85
N ILE A 83 -0.47 -9.62 -1.14
CA ILE A 83 0.81 -9.16 -1.67
C ILE A 83 1.87 -10.20 -1.32
N GLU A 84 2.58 -10.70 -2.33
CA GLU A 84 3.79 -11.50 -2.13
C GLU A 84 5.01 -10.60 -2.27
N ILE A 85 5.78 -10.46 -1.20
CA ILE A 85 7.04 -9.71 -1.17
C ILE A 85 8.14 -10.58 -1.77
N LYS A 86 9.16 -9.96 -2.38
CA LYS A 86 10.34 -10.67 -2.94
C LYS A 86 11.04 -11.63 -1.95
N SER A 87 10.91 -11.40 -0.65
CA SER A 87 11.42 -12.29 0.40
C SER A 87 10.63 -13.59 0.55
N GLY A 88 9.48 -13.73 -0.12
CA GLY A 88 8.52 -14.84 0.01
C GLY A 88 7.46 -14.61 1.10
N SER A 89 7.56 -13.52 1.86
CA SER A 89 6.56 -13.16 2.88
C SER A 89 5.26 -12.69 2.21
N LYS A 90 4.14 -13.09 2.79
CA LYS A 90 2.80 -12.77 2.27
C LYS A 90 2.09 -11.83 3.22
N ILE A 91 1.48 -10.79 2.66
CA ILE A 91 0.67 -9.81 3.38
C ILE A 91 -0.73 -9.85 2.78
N GLU A 92 -1.65 -10.40 3.54
CA GLU A 92 -3.07 -10.38 3.23
C GLU A 92 -3.71 -9.14 3.84
N LEU A 93 -4.48 -8.42 3.02
CA LEU A 93 -5.26 -7.26 3.40
C LEU A 93 -6.72 -7.67 3.48
N ASP A 94 -7.31 -7.55 4.66
CA ASP A 94 -8.74 -7.72 4.91
C ASP A 94 -9.54 -6.54 4.30
N PRO A 95 -10.89 -6.59 4.26
CA PRO A 95 -11.71 -5.45 3.84
C PRO A 95 -11.40 -4.15 4.57
N MET A 96 -11.50 -3.04 3.82
CA MET A 96 -11.25 -1.68 4.31
C MET A 96 -9.86 -1.47 4.93
N SER A 97 -8.83 -2.12 4.39
CA SER A 97 -7.47 -2.04 4.89
C SER A 97 -6.60 -1.14 4.03
N MET A 98 -5.63 -0.49 4.64
CA MET A 98 -4.65 0.34 3.94
C MET A 98 -3.27 0.17 4.55
N VAL A 99 -2.31 -0.15 3.69
CA VAL A 99 -0.90 -0.30 4.05
C VAL A 99 0.00 0.55 3.16
N VAL A 100 1.16 0.92 3.70
CA VAL A 100 2.31 1.38 2.91
C VAL A 100 3.47 0.43 3.17
N LEU A 101 4.09 -0.07 2.10
CA LEU A 101 5.27 -0.92 2.21
C LEU A 101 6.53 -0.06 2.16
N ASN A 102 7.34 -0.07 3.20
CA ASN A 102 8.63 0.61 3.22
C ASN A 102 9.74 -0.41 3.44
N ILE A 103 10.36 -0.82 2.35
CA ILE A 103 11.37 -1.88 2.34
C ILE A 103 12.73 -1.26 2.11
N SER A 104 13.70 -1.67 2.93
CA SER A 104 15.10 -1.33 2.76
C SER A 104 15.96 -2.58 2.88
N ASP A 105 17.26 -2.46 2.63
CA ASP A 105 18.20 -3.59 2.65
C ASP A 105 18.27 -4.33 3.99
N ASN A 106 17.82 -3.69 5.07
CA ASN A 106 17.97 -4.20 6.44
C ASN A 106 16.65 -4.57 7.13
N LYS A 107 15.49 -4.18 6.56
CA LYS A 107 14.18 -4.39 7.21
C LYS A 107 13.01 -4.18 6.25
N ILE A 108 11.86 -4.75 6.62
CA ILE A 108 10.57 -4.53 5.97
C ILE A 108 9.65 -3.84 6.98
N ASP A 109 9.31 -2.58 6.72
CA ASP A 109 8.38 -1.81 7.53
C ASP A 109 7.01 -1.77 6.83
N ILE A 110 5.98 -2.38 7.43
CA ILE A 110 4.61 -2.34 6.94
C ILE A 110 3.86 -1.31 7.78
N ILE A 111 3.50 -0.19 7.16
CA ILE A 111 2.77 0.88 7.83
C ILE A 111 1.27 0.64 7.63
N LEU A 112 0.58 0.20 8.68
CA LEU A 112 -0.87 -0.04 8.70
C LEU A 112 -1.59 1.23 9.15
N SER A 113 -2.27 1.89 8.22
CA SER A 113 -3.02 3.13 8.49
C SER A 113 -4.43 2.85 9.00
N ARG A 114 -5.06 1.76 8.53
CA ARG A 114 -6.40 1.32 8.94
C ARG A 114 -6.62 -0.13 8.51
N GLY A 115 -7.54 -0.81 9.21
CA GLY A 115 -8.08 -2.10 8.80
C GLY A 115 -7.33 -3.24 9.45
N SER A 116 -7.23 -4.36 8.75
CA SER A 116 -6.62 -5.58 9.28
C SER A 116 -5.72 -6.23 8.23
N ILE A 117 -4.60 -6.73 8.69
CA ILE A 117 -3.66 -7.47 7.85
C ILE A 117 -3.28 -8.78 8.51
N HIS A 118 -3.04 -9.80 7.68
CA HIS A 118 -2.45 -11.05 8.10
C HIS A 118 -1.11 -11.24 7.39
N ILE A 119 -0.05 -11.33 8.18
CA ILE A 119 1.29 -11.63 7.66
C ILE A 119 1.57 -13.10 7.89
N SER A 120 1.99 -13.78 6.83
CA SER A 120 2.36 -15.19 6.85
C SER A 120 3.61 -15.44 6.02
N ASN A 121 4.17 -16.65 6.16
CA ASN A 121 5.40 -17.06 5.47
C ASN A 121 6.57 -16.08 5.68
N VAL A 122 6.67 -15.52 6.90
CA VAL A 122 7.70 -14.55 7.25
C VAL A 122 9.08 -15.18 7.06
N SER A 123 9.86 -14.60 6.16
CA SER A 123 11.22 -15.04 5.91
C SER A 123 12.16 -14.54 7.01
N ASN A 124 13.12 -15.36 7.40
CA ASN A 124 14.12 -14.99 8.41
C ASN A 124 15.22 -14.06 7.85
N SER A 125 15.21 -13.74 6.55
CA SER A 125 16.26 -12.92 5.94
C SER A 125 16.21 -11.45 6.34
N LEU A 126 15.02 -10.89 6.55
CA LEU A 126 14.82 -9.49 6.93
C LEU A 126 13.78 -9.38 8.04
N PRO A 127 14.05 -8.62 9.13
CA PRO A 127 13.05 -8.39 10.16
C PRO A 127 11.87 -7.59 9.60
N ILE A 128 10.65 -8.10 9.83
CA ILE A 128 9.40 -7.41 9.50
C ILE A 128 8.92 -6.65 10.73
N ASN A 129 8.58 -5.37 10.53
CA ASN A 129 7.95 -4.53 11.55
C ASN A 129 6.59 -4.07 11.05
N ILE A 130 5.63 -3.93 11.96
CA ILE A 130 4.34 -3.31 11.68
C ILE A 130 4.29 -1.99 12.43
N LEU A 131 4.04 -0.91 11.70
CA LEU A 131 3.94 0.43 12.23
C LEU A 131 2.51 0.89 12.07
N THR A 132 1.95 1.44 13.14
CA THR A 132 0.75 2.28 13.10
C THR A 132 1.13 3.68 13.53
N GLU A 133 0.18 4.60 13.59
CA GLU A 133 0.44 5.97 14.05
C GLU A 133 1.05 6.01 15.46
N GLN A 134 0.67 5.08 16.34
CA GLN A 134 1.01 5.11 17.77
C GLN A 134 1.87 3.92 18.23
N ILE A 135 1.76 2.77 17.55
CA ILE A 135 2.37 1.52 17.98
C ILE A 135 3.32 0.99 16.92
N ARG A 136 4.49 0.52 17.36
CA ARG A 136 5.46 -0.18 16.53
C ARG A 136 5.65 -1.60 17.05
N LEU A 137 5.19 -2.57 16.30
CA LEU A 137 5.48 -3.99 16.50
C LEU A 137 6.77 -4.31 15.76
N ASN A 138 7.80 -4.78 16.47
CA ASN A 138 9.09 -5.07 15.87
C ASN A 138 9.31 -6.56 15.80
N ARG A 139 9.99 -7.00 14.74
CA ARG A 139 10.41 -8.38 14.55
C ARG A 139 9.22 -9.35 14.66
N ILE A 140 8.25 -9.16 13.77
CA ILE A 140 7.17 -10.12 13.58
C ILE A 140 7.79 -11.45 13.12
N GLU A 141 7.42 -12.54 13.77
CA GLU A 141 7.83 -13.90 13.41
C GLU A 141 6.59 -14.78 13.24
N GLY A 142 6.65 -15.74 12.31
CA GLY A 142 5.54 -16.67 12.07
C GLY A 142 4.31 -15.99 11.46
N SER A 143 3.13 -16.50 11.83
CA SER A 143 1.83 -16.02 11.35
C SER A 143 1.24 -15.02 12.35
N THR A 144 0.97 -13.79 11.88
CA THR A 144 0.50 -12.69 12.74
C THR A 144 -0.62 -11.90 12.06
N ARG A 145 -1.77 -11.80 12.71
CA ARG A 145 -2.87 -10.91 12.32
C ARG A 145 -2.87 -9.66 13.20
N VAL A 146 -2.96 -8.49 12.57
CA VAL A 146 -3.01 -7.19 13.25
C VAL A 146 -4.18 -6.41 12.69
N ARG A 147 -5.01 -5.86 13.58
CA ARG A 147 -6.13 -5.01 13.24
C ARG A 147 -6.02 -3.67 13.95
N PHE A 148 -6.09 -2.60 13.17
CA PHE A 148 -6.01 -1.22 13.62
C PHE A 148 -7.28 -0.45 13.21
N LEU A 149 -7.99 0.06 14.22
CA LEU A 149 -9.23 0.84 14.07
C LEU A 149 -9.03 2.28 14.60
N GLY A 150 -7.92 2.93 14.22
CA GLY A 150 -7.60 4.31 14.59
C GLY A 150 -7.13 4.50 16.04
N GLU A 151 -7.91 4.02 17.01
CA GLU A 151 -7.59 4.12 18.44
C GLU A 151 -7.28 2.76 19.07
N THR A 152 -7.84 1.69 18.51
CA THR A 152 -7.65 0.33 19.01
C THR A 152 -6.75 -0.47 18.09
N LEU A 153 -5.72 -1.09 18.67
CA LEU A 153 -4.91 -2.11 18.03
C LEU A 153 -5.22 -3.46 18.68
N SER A 154 -5.60 -4.45 17.88
CA SER A 154 -5.72 -5.84 18.31
C SER A 154 -4.76 -6.70 17.51
N MET A 155 -4.14 -7.66 18.18
CA MET A 155 -3.10 -8.50 17.59
C MET A 155 -3.32 -9.95 18.02
N LYS A 156 -3.20 -10.86 17.06
CA LYS A 156 -3.17 -12.30 17.30
C LYS A 156 -1.96 -12.87 16.56
N SER A 157 -1.04 -13.47 17.31
CA SER A 157 0.18 -14.07 16.76
C SER A 157 0.35 -15.49 17.29
N GLU A 158 0.89 -16.37 16.46
CA GLU A 158 1.31 -17.72 16.86
C GLU A 158 2.62 -17.73 17.66
N LYS A 159 3.46 -16.69 17.47
CA LYS A 159 4.76 -16.54 18.16
C LYS A 159 4.82 -15.23 18.96
N GLU A 160 5.78 -15.17 19.87
CA GLU A 160 6.05 -13.96 20.67
C GLU A 160 6.47 -12.79 19.76
N VAL A 161 5.92 -11.59 20.01
CA VAL A 161 6.23 -10.38 19.23
C VAL A 161 6.65 -9.24 20.15
N SER A 162 7.74 -8.58 19.79
CA SER A 162 8.26 -7.44 20.54
C SER A 162 7.48 -6.15 20.25
N VAL A 163 6.61 -5.77 21.18
CA VAL A 163 5.81 -4.53 21.10
C VAL A 163 6.58 -3.34 21.68
N LYS A 164 6.67 -2.23 20.93
CA LYS A 164 7.12 -0.93 21.45
C LYS A 164 6.03 0.12 21.26
N TYR A 165 5.61 0.72 22.36
CA TYR A 165 4.72 1.88 22.36
C TYR A 165 5.52 3.16 22.12
N LYS A 166 5.06 4.03 21.21
CA LYS A 166 5.53 5.40 21.11
C LYS A 166 4.33 6.35 21.22
N ASP A 167 4.22 7.01 22.37
CA ASP A 167 3.29 8.13 22.52
C ASP A 167 3.67 9.30 21.58
N LYS A 168 2.69 10.16 21.27
CA LYS A 168 2.82 11.42 20.51
C LYS A 168 3.91 12.36 21.06
N GLN A 169 4.35 12.18 22.32
CA GLN A 169 5.48 12.92 22.92
C GLN A 169 6.81 12.13 23.02
N GLY A 170 6.93 10.96 22.39
CA GLY A 170 8.20 10.23 22.28
C GLY A 170 8.64 9.48 23.55
N LYS A 171 7.81 9.39 24.59
CA LYS A 171 8.10 8.58 25.79
C LYS A 171 7.76 7.10 25.57
N LYS A 172 8.70 6.24 25.97
CA LYS A 172 8.59 4.77 25.95
C LYS A 172 7.67 4.34 27.10
N LEU A 173 6.47 3.86 26.79
CA LEU A 173 5.58 3.27 27.78
C LEU A 173 5.89 1.76 27.90
N LEU A 174 6.06 1.29 29.14
CA LEU A 174 6.25 -0.12 29.48
C LEU A 174 4.91 -0.88 29.32
N PRO A 175 4.93 -2.19 29.00
CA PRO A 175 3.72 -2.97 28.76
C PRO A 175 2.90 -3.13 30.05
N GLY A 176 1.64 -2.69 30.00
CA GLY A 176 0.61 -3.13 30.95
C GLY A 176 -0.16 -4.28 30.32
N TRP A 177 0.21 -5.52 30.64
CA TRP A 177 -0.60 -6.68 30.27
C TRP A 177 -1.85 -6.75 31.15
N GLU A 178 -2.98 -7.13 30.57
CA GLU A 178 -3.78 -8.22 31.12
C GLU A 178 -4.15 -9.18 29.98
N TYR A 179 -3.66 -10.42 30.09
CA TYR A 179 -4.13 -11.55 29.30
C TYR A 179 -5.40 -12.10 29.97
N LYS A 180 -6.45 -12.33 29.18
CA LYS A 180 -7.47 -13.35 29.45
C LYS A 180 -7.69 -14.16 28.19
#